data_AF-A0A7X7QVU1-F1
#
_entry.id   AF-A0A7X7QVU1-F1
#
_cell.length_a   1.000
_cell.length_b   1.000
_cell.length_c   1.000
_cell.angle_alpha   90.00
_cell.angle_beta   90.00
_cell.angle_gamma   90.00
#
_symmetry.space_group_name_H-M   'P 1'
#
loop_
_entity.id
_entity.type
_entity.pdbx_description
1 polymer ?
#
loop_
_entity_poly.entity_id
_entity_poly.type
_entity_poly.pdbx_seq_one_letter_code
_entity_poly.pdbx_strand_id
1 'polypeptide(L)'
;QLIITTHNTMLLESIDPKSIYVIYVDYKGNKRASCIDDYDIRIQKNNNVRDMYLKGLFGGIPYSGNIDYSNIYGILNEIKD
;
A
#
# COMPACT_ATOMS: atom_id res chain seq x y z
N GLN A 1 18.76 -16.57 9.03
CA GLN A 1 17.76 -15.52 8.72
C GLN A 1 17.06 -15.92 7.43
N LEU A 2 15.73 -15.82 7.37
CA LEU A 2 14.92 -16.13 6.18
C LEU A 2 14.19 -14.85 5.75
N ILE A 3 14.26 -14.51 4.47
CA ILE A 3 13.56 -13.36 3.88
C ILE A 3 12.75 -13.90 2.70
N ILE A 4 11.46 -13.57 2.68
CA ILE A 4 10.54 -13.99 1.63
C ILE A 4 9.68 -12.79 1.20
N THR A 5 9.23 -12.81 -0.04
CA THR A 5 8.25 -11.87 -0.57
C THR A 5 6.97 -12.63 -0.91
N THR A 6 5.80 -12.09 -0.56
CA THR A 6 4.53 -12.77 -0.76
C THR A 6 3.39 -11.78 -0.97
N HIS A 7 2.40 -12.18 -1.76
CA HIS A 7 1.11 -11.49 -1.87
C HIS A 7 0.06 -12.07 -0.90
N ASN A 8 0.41 -13.10 -0.11
CA ASN A 8 -0.50 -13.70 0.85
C ASN A 8 -0.64 -12.82 2.10
N THR A 9 -1.76 -12.09 2.18
CA THR A 9 -2.04 -11.19 3.30
C THR A 9 -2.38 -11.91 4.61
N MET A 10 -2.65 -13.21 4.61
CA MET A 10 -2.92 -13.96 5.85
C MET A 10 -1.71 -14.00 6.78
N LEU A 11 -0.49 -13.93 6.23
CA LEU A 11 0.74 -13.92 7.02
C LEU A 11 0.89 -12.66 7.87
N LEU A 12 0.17 -11.59 7.55
CA LEU A 12 0.14 -10.36 8.36
C LEU A 12 -0.48 -10.58 9.74
N GLU A 13 -1.24 -11.65 9.93
CA GLU A 13 -1.90 -11.98 11.20
C GLU A 13 -1.01 -12.81 12.13
N SER A 14 0.06 -13.42 11.61
CA SER A 14 0.88 -14.41 12.33
C SER A 14 2.35 -14.02 12.50
N ILE A 15 2.82 -13.02 11.77
CA ILE A 15 4.21 -12.53 11.83
C ILE A 15 4.29 -11.31 12.76
N ASP A 16 5.40 -11.18 13.49
CA ASP A 16 5.71 -9.98 14.26
C ASP A 16 5.76 -8.74 13.34
N PRO A 17 5.00 -7.66 13.64
CA PRO A 17 5.01 -6.44 12.85
C PRO A 17 6.40 -5.87 12.53
N LYS A 18 7.39 -6.04 13.42
CA LYS A 18 8.78 -5.60 13.20
C LYS A 18 9.50 -6.33 12.08
N SER A 19 8.95 -7.46 11.64
CA SER A 19 9.48 -8.30 10.58
C SER A 19 8.71 -8.14 9.26
N ILE A 20 7.70 -7.26 9.20
CA ILE A 20 6.83 -7.09 8.04
C ILE A 20 7.15 -5.77 7.35
N TYR A 21 7.47 -5.85 6.07
CA TYR A 21 7.79 -4.71 5.23
C TYR A 21 6.83 -4.65 4.04
N VAL A 22 6.28 -3.47 3.79
CA VAL A 22 5.46 -3.19 2.61
C VAL A 22 6.33 -2.50 1.58
N ILE A 23 6.34 -3.05 0.36
CA ILE A 23 7.04 -2.46 -0.78
C ILE A 23 6.02 -1.70 -1.62
N TYR A 24 6.24 -0.40 -1.84
CA TYR A 24 5.40 0.41 -2.72
C TYR A 24 6.23 1.34 -3.60
N VAL A 25 5.58 1.88 -4.62
CA VAL A 25 6.17 2.81 -5.59
C VAL A 25 5.38 4.12 -5.55
N ASP A 26 6.08 5.25 -5.43
CA ASP A 26 5.43 6.57 -5.50
C ASP A 26 5.12 6.99 -6.96
N TYR A 27 4.43 8.13 -7.12
CA TYR A 27 4.06 8.66 -8.43
C TYR A 27 5.27 9.07 -9.31
N LYS A 28 6.47 9.20 -8.73
CA LYS A 28 7.72 9.47 -9.44
C LYS A 28 8.46 8.19 -9.80
N GLY A 29 7.93 7.01 -9.45
CA GLY A 29 8.58 5.73 -9.68
C GLY A 29 9.59 5.34 -8.60
N ASN A 30 9.71 6.09 -7.50
CA ASN A 30 10.63 5.74 -6.43
C ASN A 30 10.08 4.57 -5.62
N LYS A 31 10.89 3.53 -5.45
CA LYS A 31 10.55 2.35 -4.66
C LYS A 31 10.93 2.58 -3.21
N ARG A 32 10.05 2.19 -2.28
CA ARG A 32 10.30 2.23 -0.84
C ARG A 32 9.86 0.92 -0.20
N ALA A 33 10.60 0.50 0.81
CA ALA A 33 10.22 -0.56 1.72
C ALA A 33 10.03 0.07 3.11
N SER A 34 8.85 -0.06 3.68
CA SER A 34 8.51 0.53 4.97
C SER A 34 8.08 -0.56 5.94
N CYS A 35 8.62 -0.54 7.17
CA CYS A 35 8.20 -1.47 8.21
C CYS A 35 6.82 -1.03 8.70
N ILE A 36 5.92 -1.98 8.97
CA ILE A 36 4.59 -1.61 9.46
C ILE A 36 4.61 -1.04 10.90
N ASP A 37 5.68 -1.32 11.66
CA ASP A 37 5.92 -0.77 13.00
C ASP A 37 6.38 0.71 12.95
N ASP A 38 6.84 1.21 11.79
CA ASP A 38 7.32 2.60 11.65
C ASP A 38 6.19 3.64 11.73
N TYR A 39 4.93 3.21 11.61
CA TYR A 39 3.79 4.13 11.51
C TYR A 39 3.32 4.67 12.88
N ASP A 40 4.00 4.33 13.99
CA ASP A 40 3.65 4.70 15.38
C ASP A 40 2.16 4.46 15.72
N ILE A 41 1.55 3.48 15.04
CA ILE A 41 0.15 3.12 15.24
C ILE A 41 0.13 2.08 16.34
N ARG A 42 -0.49 2.44 17.46
CA ARG A 42 -0.73 1.46 18.52
C ARG A 42 -1.70 0.41 17.99
N ILE A 43 -1.18 -0.72 17.52
CA ILE A 43 -1.97 -1.90 17.14
C ILE A 43 -2.63 -2.38 18.42
N GLN A 44 -3.86 -1.91 18.66
CA GLN A 44 -4.65 -2.36 19.79
C GLN A 44 -4.94 -3.85 19.62
N LYS A 45 -5.20 -4.55 20.73
CA LYS A 45 -5.45 -5.99 20.75
C LYS A 45 -6.58 -6.45 19.79
N ASN A 46 -7.48 -5.54 19.41
CA ASN A 46 -8.59 -5.78 18.48
C ASN A 46 -8.35 -5.28 17.04
N ASN A 47 -7.21 -4.65 16.74
CA ASN A 47 -6.88 -4.20 15.39
C ASN A 47 -6.09 -5.28 14.67
N ASN A 48 -6.69 -5.84 13.61
CA ASN A 48 -6.04 -6.80 12.74
C ASN A 48 -5.13 -6.06 11.74
N VAL A 49 -3.82 -6.35 11.77
CA VAL A 49 -2.82 -5.78 10.85
C VAL A 49 -3.20 -5.99 9.39
N ARG A 50 -3.76 -7.15 9.06
CA ARG A 50 -4.27 -7.46 7.72
C ARG A 50 -5.42 -6.54 7.31
N ASP A 51 -6.35 -6.28 8.22
CA ASP A 51 -7.46 -5.35 7.96
C ASP A 51 -6.93 -3.92 7.72
N MET A 52 -5.96 -3.48 8.53
CA MET A 52 -5.27 -2.19 8.35
C MET A 52 -4.55 -2.11 7.00
N TYR A 53 -3.88 -3.20 6.58
CA TYR A 53 -3.26 -3.30 5.27
C TYR A 53 -4.30 -3.19 4.14
N LEU A 54 -5.39 -3.97 4.21
CA LEU A 54 -6.45 -3.95 3.20
C LEU A 54 -7.16 -2.60 3.10
N LYS A 55 -7.23 -1.84 4.21
CA LYS A 55 -7.72 -0.45 4.24
C LYS A 55 -6.73 0.57 3.67
N GLY A 56 -5.51 0.14 3.30
CA GLY A 56 -4.51 0.96 2.64
C GLY A 56 -3.63 1.78 3.57
N LEU A 57 -3.67 1.52 4.89
CA LEU A 57 -2.97 2.33 5.88
C LEU A 57 -1.44 2.30 5.71
N PHE A 58 -0.90 1.17 5.27
CA PHE A 58 0.53 0.98 5.03
C PHE A 58 0.95 1.22 3.57
N GLY A 59 0.01 1.62 2.70
CA GLY A 59 0.22 1.67 1.26
C GLY A 59 0.41 0.28 0.62
N GLY A 60 0.89 0.25 -0.63
CA GLY A 60 1.20 -1.00 -1.34
C GLY A 60 0.00 -1.86 -1.75
N ILE A 61 -1.23 -1.43 -1.45
CA ILE A 61 -2.44 -2.07 -1.97
C ILE A 61 -2.73 -1.65 -3.41
N PRO A 62 -3.24 -2.55 -4.27
CA PRO A 62 -3.74 -2.18 -5.58
C PRO A 62 -4.94 -1.24 -5.42
N TYR A 63 -4.89 -0.09 -6.10
CA TYR A 63 -6.01 0.83 -6.18
C TYR A 63 -7.03 0.28 -7.18
N SER A 64 -8.26 0.02 -6.72
CA SER A 64 -9.38 -0.40 -7.57
C SER A 64 -10.03 0.77 -8.33
N GLY A 65 -9.28 1.83 -8.61
CA GLY A 65 -9.76 3.01 -9.32
C GLY A 65 -9.89 2.74 -10.81
N ASN A 66 -11.04 3.10 -11.39
CA ASN A 66 -11.19 3.12 -12.85
C ASN A 66 -10.58 4.43 -13.37
N ILE A 67 -9.61 4.33 -14.27
CA ILE A 67 -8.99 5.50 -14.90
C ILE A 67 -9.89 5.90 -16.07
N ASP A 68 -10.59 7.03 -15.94
CA ASP A 68 -11.39 7.58 -17.03
C ASP A 68 -10.49 8.31 -18.04
N TYR A 69 -10.00 7.54 -19.01
CA TYR A 69 -9.17 8.06 -20.10
C TYR A 69 -9.88 9.14 -20.94
N SER A 70 -11.21 9.10 -21.02
CA SER A 70 -11.99 10.05 -21.82
C SER A 70 -11.94 11.44 -21.19
N ASN A 71 -12.13 11.51 -19.86
CA ASN A 71 -12.01 12.76 -19.11
C ASN A 71 -10.59 13.32 -19.17
N ILE A 72 -9.57 12.46 -19.02
CA ILE A 72 -8.16 12.87 -19.14
C ILE A 72 -7.90 13.48 -20.53
N TYR A 73 -8.42 12.86 -21.60
CA TYR A 73 -8.26 13.36 -22.96
C TYR A 73 -8.95 14.71 -23.17
N GLY A 74 -10.14 14.92 -22.59
CA GLY A 74 -10.85 16.21 -22.63
C GLY A 74 -10.03 17.33 -22.02
N ILE A 75 -9.58 17.15 -20.77
CA ILE A 75 -8.77 18.13 -20.02
C ILE A 75 -7.49 18.48 -20.78
N LEU A 76 -6.81 17.48 -21.36
CA LEU A 76 -5.57 17.70 -22.10
C LEU A 76 -5.74 18.53 -23.37
N ASN A 77 -6.93 18.56 -23.96
CA ASN A 77 -7.20 19.36 -25.15
C ASN A 77 -7.71 20.76 -24.80
N GLU A 78 -8.47 20.94 -23.71
CA GLU A 78 -8.86 22.29 -23.24
C GLU A 78 -7.66 23.14 -22.80
N ILE A 79 -6.58 22.53 -22.32
CA ILE A 79 -5.35 23.25 -21.92
C ILE A 79 -4.52 23.71 -23.13
N LYS A 80 -4.81 23.21 -24.34
CA LYS A 80 -4.04 23.53 -25.56
C LYS A 80 -4.57 24.75 -26.33
N ASP A 81 -5.76 25.24 -25.98
CA ASP A 81 -6.35 26.48 -26.49
C ASP A 81 -6.09 27.65 -25.52
#